data_AF-A0A2D5H7M9-F1
#
_entry.id   AF-A0A2D5H7M9-F1
#
_cell.length_a   1.000
_cell.length_b   1.000
_cell.length_c   1.000
_cell.angle_alpha   90.00
_cell.angle_beta   90.00
_cell.angle_gamma   90.00
#
_symmetry.space_group_name_H-M   'P 1'
#
loop_
_entity.id
_entity.type
_entity.pdbx_description
1 polymer ?
#
loop_
_entity_poly.entity_id
_entity_poly.type
_entity_poly.pdbx_seq_one_letter_code
_entity_poly.pdbx_strand_id
1 'polypeptide(L)' 'MSGGITRTSLTTYAGSMRDPDPVMARKKARETYEASDGKIVLINRDWLQSWTDQKQLDLLAVKALGVKGRV' A
#
# COMPACT_ATOMS: atom_id res chain seq x y z
N MET A 1 5.50 -35.85 -25.48
CA MET A 1 4.82 -34.60 -25.85
C MET A 1 5.06 -33.61 -24.72
N SER A 2 6.04 -32.72 -24.87
CA SER A 2 6.41 -31.75 -23.83
C SER A 2 5.59 -30.49 -24.06
N GLY A 3 4.52 -30.31 -23.30
CA GLY A 3 3.69 -29.10 -23.32
C GLY A 3 4.46 -27.93 -22.74
N GLY A 4 5.09 -27.13 -23.60
CA GLY A 4 5.70 -25.86 -23.21
C GLY A 4 4.63 -24.92 -22.67
N ILE A 5 4.89 -24.29 -21.54
CA ILE A 5 4.01 -23.25 -20.96
C ILE A 5 3.94 -22.11 -21.99
N THR A 6 2.82 -22.02 -22.71
CA THR A 6 2.58 -20.97 -23.70
C THR A 6 2.60 -19.63 -23.00
N ARG A 7 3.63 -18.83 -23.27
CA ARG A 7 3.80 -17.46 -22.79
C ARG A 7 2.73 -16.59 -23.45
N THR A 8 1.55 -16.49 -22.84
CA THR A 8 0.45 -15.64 -23.33
C THR A 8 0.76 -14.16 -23.08
N SER A 9 0.08 -13.26 -23.79
CA SER A 9 0.14 -11.80 -23.57
C SER A 9 -0.18 -11.36 -22.13
N LEU A 10 -0.83 -12.24 -21.35
CA LEU A 10 -1.12 -12.02 -19.92
C LEU A 10 0.03 -12.43 -19.00
N THR A 11 1.04 -13.14 -19.50
CA THR A 11 2.18 -13.61 -18.69
C THR A 11 2.97 -12.46 -18.08
N THR A 12 3.06 -11.32 -18.79
CA THR A 12 3.70 -10.08 -18.28
C THR A 12 2.96 -9.48 -17.08
N TYR A 13 1.65 -9.73 -16.96
CA TYR A 13 0.80 -9.23 -15.87
C TYR A 13 0.59 -10.24 -14.75
N ALA A 14 1.20 -11.42 -14.83
CA ALA A 14 1.05 -12.46 -13.80
C ALA A 14 1.48 -11.96 -12.40
N GLY A 15 2.47 -11.06 -12.31
CA GLY A 15 2.87 -10.43 -11.06
C GLY A 15 1.84 -9.46 -10.48
N SER A 16 0.96 -8.90 -11.32
CA SER A 16 -0.14 -8.01 -10.93
C SER A 16 -1.40 -8.77 -10.52
N MET A 17 -1.44 -10.10 -10.73
CA MET A 17 -2.53 -10.98 -10.27
C MET A 17 -2.28 -11.51 -8.86
N ARG A 18 -1.27 -11.00 -8.13
CA ARG A 18 -1.06 -11.37 -6.73
C ARG A 18 -2.19 -10.81 -5.88
N ASP A 19 -2.74 -11.67 -5.03
CA ASP A 19 -3.67 -11.27 -4.00
C ASP A 19 -3.04 -10.18 -3.11
N PRO A 20 -3.83 -9.21 -2.65
CA PRO A 20 -3.35 -8.19 -1.74
C PRO A 20 -2.80 -8.86 -0.46
N ASP A 21 -1.50 -8.71 -0.23
CA ASP A 21 -0.81 -9.23 0.95
C ASP A 21 -0.62 -8.11 1.98
N PRO A 22 -1.44 -8.07 3.05
CA PRO A 22 -1.37 -7.02 4.06
C PRO A 22 -0.08 -7.06 4.89
N VAL A 23 0.56 -8.23 5.02
CA VAL A 23 1.83 -8.38 5.75
C VAL A 23 2.95 -7.74 4.95
N MET A 24 3.02 -8.03 3.65
CA MET A 24 4.00 -7.42 2.76
C MET A 24 3.79 -5.91 2.61
N ALA A 25 2.54 -5.43 2.61
CA ALA A 25 2.24 -4.00 2.60
C ALA A 25 2.80 -3.28 3.85
N ARG A 26 2.58 -3.83 5.04
CA ARG A 26 3.14 -3.28 6.29
C ARG A 26 4.66 -3.32 6.30
N LYS A 27 5.26 -4.43 5.84
CA LYS A 27 6.72 -4.54 5.71
C LYS A 27 7.28 -3.44 4.81
N LYS A 28 6.66 -3.22 3.64
CA LYS A 28 7.12 -2.22 2.68
C LYS A 28 6.94 -0.79 3.18
N ALA A 29 5.86 -0.52 3.92
CA ALA A 29 5.67 0.76 4.58
C ALA A 29 6.80 1.06 5.57
N ARG A 30 7.18 0.08 6.40
CA ARG A 30 8.31 0.23 7.34
C ARG A 30 9.64 0.46 6.62
N GLU A 31 9.96 -0.35 5.60
CA GLU A 31 11.18 -0.17 4.80
C GLU A 31 11.27 1.22 4.18
N THR A 32 10.13 1.76 3.71
CA THR A 32 10.08 3.09 3.09
C THR A 32 10.33 4.19 4.12
N TYR A 33 9.77 4.05 5.32
CA TYR A 33 10.00 4.99 6.42
C TYR A 33 11.48 5.03 6.82
N GLU A 34 12.09 3.86 7.03
CA GLU A 34 13.51 3.74 7.38
C GLU A 34 14.41 4.28 6.26
N ALA A 35 14.17 3.89 5.00
CA ALA A 35 14.98 4.32 3.86
C ALA A 35 14.88 5.83 3.56
N SER A 36 13.77 6.47 3.95
CA SER A 36 13.56 7.90 3.77
C SER A 36 14.00 8.75 4.97
N ASP A 37 14.61 8.14 5.98
CA ASP A 37 14.96 8.80 7.25
C ASP A 37 13.73 9.49 7.88
N GLY A 38 12.60 8.77 7.88
CA GLY A 38 11.33 9.21 8.44
C GLY A 38 10.55 10.24 7.61
N LYS A 39 11.04 10.62 6.43
CA LYS A 39 10.39 11.67 5.59
C LYS A 39 9.15 11.18 4.86
N ILE A 40 9.10 9.89 4.50
CA ILE A 40 7.99 9.29 3.77
C ILE A 40 7.28 8.29 4.68
N VAL A 41 5.99 8.52 4.88
CA VAL A 41 5.14 7.68 5.72
C VAL A 41 4.04 7.07 4.84
N LEU A 42 3.96 5.74 4.82
CA LEU A 42 2.89 5.00 4.16
C LEU A 42 2.04 4.33 5.24
N ILE A 43 0.78 4.74 5.36
CA ILE A 43 -0.15 4.19 6.35
C ILE A 43 -1.45 3.81 5.64
N ASN A 44 -1.89 2.56 5.81
CA ASN A 44 -3.27 2.18 5.57
C ASN A 44 -4.10 2.51 6.82
N ARG A 45 -5.21 3.22 6.64
CA ARG A 45 -6.15 3.61 7.70
C ARG A 45 -6.63 2.43 8.54
N ASP A 46 -6.88 1.27 7.93
CA ASP A 46 -7.40 0.09 8.60
C ASP A 46 -6.38 -0.56 9.54
N TRP A 47 -5.12 -0.13 9.50
CA TRP A 47 -4.11 -0.54 10.47
C TRP A 47 -4.28 0.15 11.82
N LEU A 48 -4.97 1.29 11.87
CA LEU A 48 -5.18 2.10 13.07
C LEU A 48 -6.45 1.62 13.79
N GLN A 49 -6.31 1.17 15.04
CA GLN A 49 -7.41 0.60 15.83
C GLN A 49 -8.30 1.67 16.47
N SER A 50 -7.74 2.86 16.75
CA SER A 50 -8.46 3.96 17.39
C SER A 50 -9.10 4.88 16.35
N TRP A 51 -10.34 5.29 16.62
CA TRP A 51 -11.02 6.31 15.81
C TRP A 51 -10.25 7.64 15.78
N THR A 52 -9.66 8.04 16.90
CA THR A 52 -8.89 9.29 17.00
C THR A 52 -7.70 9.29 16.05
N ASP A 53 -6.95 8.19 16.00
CA ASP A 53 -5.78 8.05 15.13
C ASP A 53 -6.20 8.09 13.65
N GLN A 54 -7.31 7.42 13.31
CA GLN A 54 -7.86 7.45 11.97
C GLN A 54 -8.25 8.88 11.55
N LYS A 55 -8.87 9.66 12.45
CA LYS A 55 -9.21 11.06 12.16
C LYS A 55 -7.99 11.98 12.08
N GLN A 56 -6.96 11.73 12.88
CA GLN A 56 -5.70 12.46 12.77
C GLN A 56 -5.03 12.20 11.41
N LEU A 57 -5.04 10.95 10.94
CA LEU A 57 -4.57 10.60 9.59
C LEU A 57 -5.36 11.35 8.51
N ASP A 58 -6.70 11.36 8.60
CA ASP A 58 -7.56 12.08 7.65
C ASP A 58 -7.21 13.58 7.61
N LEU A 59 -7.02 14.21 8.78
CA LEU A 59 -6.63 15.63 8.87
C LEU A 59 -5.25 15.90 8.25
N LEU A 60 -4.28 15.02 8.49
CA LEU A 60 -2.94 15.14 7.90
C LEU A 60 -3.00 15.00 6.39
N ALA A 61 -3.78 14.05 5.87
CA ALA A 61 -3.95 13.86 4.43
C ALA A 61 -4.57 15.10 3.77
N VAL A 62 -5.61 15.68 4.37
CA VAL A 62 -6.22 16.93 3.87
C VAL A 62 -5.18 18.05 3.82
N LYS A 63 -4.42 18.25 4.91
CA LYS A 63 -3.46 19.36 5.02
C LYS A 63 -2.25 19.18 4.10
N ALA A 64 -1.70 17.98 4.02
CA ALA A 64 -0.47 17.70 3.28
C ALA A 64 -0.72 17.48 1.79
N LEU A 65 -1.85 16.85 1.43
CA LEU A 65 -2.13 16.41 0.06
C LEU A 65 -3.25 17.21 -0.61
N GLY A 66 -3.98 18.06 0.12
CA GLY A 66 -5.10 18.83 -0.43
C GLY A 66 -6.31 17.98 -0.84
N VAL A 67 -6.38 16.73 -0.38
CA VAL A 67 -7.49 15.82 -0.70
C VAL A 67 -8.73 16.15 0.13
N LYS A 68 -9.92 15.87 -0.41
CA LYS A 68 -11.16 15.94 0.40
C LYS A 68 -11.12 14.81 1.43
N GLY A 69 -11.13 15.18 2.70
CA GLY A 69 -11.16 14.22 3.81
C GLY A 69 -12.44 13.38 3.77
N ARG A 70 -12.34 12.13 4.23
CA ARG A 70 -13.53 11.34 4.56
C ARG A 70 -14.17 11.94 5.82
N VAL A 71 -15.33 12.58 5.64
CA VAL A 71 -16.20 13.01 6.76
C VAL A 71 -16.66 11.77 7.51
#